data_AF-A0A355TY84-F1
#
_entry.id   AF-A0A355TY84-F1
#
_cell.length_a   1.000
_cell.length_b   1.000
_cell.length_c   1.000
_cell.angle_alpha   90.00
_cell.angle_beta   90.00
_cell.angle_gamma   90.00
#
_symmetry.space_group_name_H-M   'P 1'
#
loop_
_entity.id
_entity.type
_entity.pdbx_description
1 polymer ?
#
loop_
_entity_poly.entity_id
_entity_poly.type
_entity_poly.pdbx_seq_one_letter_code
_entity_poly.pdbx_strand_id
1 'polypeptide(L)' 'MRFYVNKNAQLNGDHEVHRSTCGCLPNVENRLFLGDFTTSHQAVREAARYYTKVDGCVHCCPESHNS' A
#
# COMPACT_ATOMS: atom_id res chain seq x y z
N MET A 1 -2.31 -12.75 -3.12
CA MET A 1 -2.87 -11.54 -3.76
C MET A 1 -1.73 -10.55 -3.90
N ARG A 2 -1.58 -9.93 -5.07
CA ARG A 2 -0.47 -9.01 -5.32
C ARG A 2 -0.71 -7.67 -4.65
N PHE A 3 0.29 -7.17 -3.94
CA PHE A 3 0.26 -5.86 -3.29
C PHE A 3 1.36 -4.94 -3.81
N TYR A 4 1.04 -3.65 -3.82
CA TYR A 4 1.94 -2.57 -4.18
C TYR A 4 1.84 -1.46 -3.16
N VAL A 5 2.95 -0.78 -2.88
CA VAL A 5 2.93 0.50 -2.16
C VAL A 5 3.09 1.64 -3.16
N ASN A 6 2.40 2.76 -2.92
CA ASN A 6 2.61 4.00 -3.64
C ASN A 6 3.95 4.61 -3.21
N LYS A 7 4.87 4.82 -4.16
CA LYS A 7 6.16 5.47 -3.91
C LYS A 7 6.01 6.96 -3.61
N ASN A 8 4.88 7.56 -3.96
CA ASN A 8 4.55 8.93 -3.59
C ASN A 8 3.78 8.91 -2.27
N ALA A 9 4.25 9.67 -1.29
CA ALA A 9 3.52 9.92 -0.07
C ALA A 9 2.29 10.78 -0.36
N GLN A 10 1.22 10.53 0.40
CA GLN A 10 0.10 11.46 0.53
C GLN A 10 0.54 12.76 1.23
N LEU A 11 -0.35 13.76 1.26
CA LEU A 11 -0.08 15.05 1.92
C LEU A 11 0.27 14.91 3.42
N ASN A 12 -0.24 13.87 4.07
CA ASN A 12 0.03 13.55 5.48
C ASN A 12 1.31 12.73 5.70
N GLY A 13 2.06 12.43 4.62
CA GLY A 13 3.27 11.63 4.62
C GLY A 13 3.09 10.12 4.46
N ASP A 14 1.87 9.61 4.37
CA ASP A 14 1.63 8.16 4.26
C ASP A 14 1.88 7.62 2.85
N HIS A 15 2.59 6.51 2.77
CA HIS A 15 2.67 5.70 1.57
C HIS A 15 1.59 4.61 1.61
N GLU A 16 0.58 4.73 0.74
CA GLU A 16 -0.55 3.80 0.73
C GLU A 16 -0.22 2.45 0.10
N VAL A 17 -0.67 1.38 0.75
CA VAL A 17 -0.61 0.00 0.25
C VAL A 17 -1.93 -0.38 -0.41
N HIS A 18 -1.83 -0.88 -1.64
CA HIS A 18 -2.96 -1.26 -2.47
C HIS A 18 -2.88 -2.72 -2.93
N ARG A 19 -4.05 -3.35 -3.09
CA ARG A 19 -4.19 -4.59 -3.86
C ARG A 19 -4.06 -4.30 -5.35
N SER A 20 -3.55 -5.26 -6.12
CA SER A 20 -3.46 -5.18 -7.59
C SER A 20 -4.78 -4.89 -8.31
N THR A 21 -5.92 -5.16 -7.67
CA THR A 21 -7.27 -4.96 -8.21
C THR A 21 -7.92 -3.64 -7.75
N CYS A 22 -7.18 -2.77 -7.05
CA CYS A 22 -7.70 -1.48 -6.58
C CYS A 22 -8.05 -0.57 -7.76
N GLY A 23 -9.22 0.08 -7.72
CA GLY A 23 -9.62 1.08 -8.73
C GLY A 23 -8.79 2.38 -8.66
N CYS A 24 -8.19 2.66 -7.50
CA CYS A 24 -7.33 3.82 -7.26
C CYS A 24 -5.84 3.46 -7.26
N LEU A 25 -5.46 2.40 -7.98
CA LEU A 25 -4.07 1.94 -7.99
C LEU A 25 -3.16 3.02 -8.63
N PRO A 26 -2.04 3.43 -7.99
CA PRO A 26 -1.15 4.50 -8.49
C PRO A 26 -0.65 4.22 -9.90
N ASN A 27 -0.03 5.15 -10.62
CA ASN A 27 0.58 4.78 -11.92
C ASN A 27 1.73 3.75 -11.76
N VAL A 28 2.06 3.00 -12.82
CA VAL A 28 3.06 1.90 -12.76
C VAL A 28 4.42 2.39 -12.26
N GLU A 29 4.85 3.56 -12.71
CA GLU A 29 6.10 4.21 -12.28
C GLU A 29 6.09 4.64 -10.82
N ASN A 30 4.92 4.72 -10.17
CA ASN A 30 4.74 5.09 -8.78
C ASN A 30 4.40 3.89 -7.89
N ARG A 31 4.43 2.66 -8.42
CA ARG A 31 4.24 1.44 -7.62
C ARG A 31 5.58 0.83 -7.25
N LEU A 32 5.68 0.29 -6.04
CA LEU A 32 6.69 -0.69 -5.67
C LEU A 32 5.98 -2.00 -5.36
N PHE A 33 6.37 -3.09 -6.03
CA PHE A 33 5.81 -4.41 -5.76
C PHE A 33 6.31 -4.93 -4.41
N LEU A 34 5.39 -5.27 -3.52
CA LEU A 34 5.70 -5.76 -2.18
C LEU A 34 5.76 -7.29 -2.12
N GLY A 35 4.99 -7.95 -2.99
CA GLY A 35 4.86 -9.40 -3.00
C GLY A 35 3.42 -9.87 -3.09
N ASP A 36 3.28 -11.19 -3.00
CA ASP A 36 2.01 -11.90 -2.92
C ASP A 36 1.69 -12.26 -1.47
N PHE A 37 0.65 -11.65 -0.91
CA PHE A 37 0.24 -11.84 0.47
C PHE A 37 -1.23 -12.28 0.57
N THR A 38 -1.60 -12.82 1.73
CA THR A 38 -3.00 -13.18 2.03
C THR A 38 -3.76 -12.01 2.66
N THR A 39 -3.08 -11.06 3.31
CA THR A 39 -3.71 -9.91 3.96
C THR A 39 -2.94 -8.61 3.69
N SER A 40 -3.63 -7.46 3.70
CA SER A 40 -2.96 -6.17 3.56
C SER A 40 -2.01 -5.86 4.72
N HIS A 41 -2.25 -6.37 5.92
CA HIS A 41 -1.36 -6.25 7.07
C HIS A 41 0.05 -6.81 6.83
N GLN A 42 0.14 -7.94 6.11
CA GLN A 42 1.44 -8.50 5.71
C GLN A 42 2.14 -7.55 4.72
N ALA A 43 1.38 -7.01 3.76
CA ALA A 43 1.90 -6.05 2.80
C ALA A 43 2.33 -4.72 3.45
N VAL A 44 1.58 -4.17 4.39
CA VAL A 44 1.95 -2.96 5.16
C VAL A 44 3.23 -3.18 5.95
N ARG A 45 3.41 -4.35 6.60
CA ARG A 45 4.67 -4.69 7.27
C ARG A 45 5.85 -4.76 6.30
N GLU A 46 5.65 -5.29 5.10
CA GLU A 46 6.70 -5.31 4.08
C GLU A 46 7.00 -3.89 3.56
N ALA A 47 5.98 -3.07 3.30
CA ALA A 47 6.14 -1.68 2.87
C ALA A 47 6.85 -0.82 3.93
N ALA A 48 6.64 -1.08 5.22
CA ALA A 48 7.33 -0.40 6.33
C ALA A 48 8.85 -0.63 6.35
N ARG A 49 9.38 -1.57 5.56
CA ARG A 49 10.82 -1.75 5.37
C ARG A 49 11.43 -0.70 4.42
N TYR A 50 10.60 -0.03 3.63
CA TYR A 50 11.02 0.96 2.63
C TYR A 50 10.65 2.40 3.04
N TYR A 51 9.56 2.56 3.77
CA TYR A 51 9.01 3.87 4.15
C TYR A 51 8.67 3.93 5.64
N THR A 52 8.89 5.09 6.26
CA THR A 52 8.66 5.28 7.71
C THR A 52 7.17 5.36 8.06
N LYS A 53 6.35 5.88 7.14
CA LYS A 53 4.91 6.07 7.34
C LYS A 53 4.15 5.39 6.20
N VAL A 54 3.38 4.36 6.56
CA VAL A 54 2.71 3.46 5.62
C VAL A 54 1.35 3.14 6.18
N ASP A 55 0.33 3.19 5.33
CA ASP A 55 -1.02 2.79 5.71
C ASP A 55 -1.70 1.99 4.59
N GLY A 56 -2.75 1.25 4.93
CA GLY A 56 -3.60 0.62 3.93
C GLY A 56 -4.43 1.65 3.18
N CYS A 57 -4.61 1.46 1.87
CA CYS A 57 -5.60 2.23 1.12
C CYS A 57 -7.02 1.93 1.62
N VAL A 58 -7.78 2.96 2.01
CA VAL A 58 -9.15 2.85 2.54
C VAL A 58 -10.11 2.04 1.64
N HIS A 59 -9.92 2.09 0.32
CA HIS A 59 -10.84 1.46 -0.64
C HIS A 59 -10.59 -0.03 -0.88
N CYS A 60 -9.36 -0.50 -0.73
CA CYS A 60 -9.00 -1.88 -1.06
C CYS A 60 -8.26 -2.63 0.05
N CYS A 61 -7.79 -1.92 1.07
CA CYS A 61 -7.11 -2.44 2.25
C CYS A 61 -7.73 -1.83 3.54
N PRO A 62 -9.07 -1.74 3.69
CA PRO A 62 -9.70 -1.12 4.85
C PRO A 62 -9.31 -1.82 6.16
N GLU A 63 -8.95 -3.10 6.10
CA GLU A 63 -8.54 -3.87 7.27
C GLU A 63 -7.22 -3.40 7.87
N SER A 64 -6.36 -2.73 7.10
CA SER A 64 -5.07 -2.19 7.56
C SER A 64 -4.97 -0.68 7.37
N HIS A 65 -6.10 0.02 7.26
CA HIS A 65 -6.18 1.46 7.15
C HIS A 65 -6.52 2.06 8.52
N ASN A 66 -5.74 3.04 8.98
CA ASN A 66 -5.82 3.52 10.37
C ASN A 66 -5.95 5.04 10.50
N SER A 67 -6.06 5.81 9.41
CA SER A 67 -6.00 7.29 9.47
C SER A 67 -6.87 8.03 8.46
#